data_AF-R5HYX5-F1
#
_entry.id   AF-R5HYX5-F1
#
_cell.length_a   1.000
_cell.length_b   1.000
_cell.length_c   1.000
_cell.angle_alpha   90.00
_cell.angle_beta   90.00
_cell.angle_gamma   90.00
#
_symmetry.space_group_name_H-M   'P 1'
#
loop_
_entity.id
_entity.type
_entity.pdbx_description
1 polymer ?
#
loop_
_entity_poly.entity_id
_entity_poly.type
_entity_poly.pdbx_seq_one_letter_code
_entity_poly.pdbx_strand_id
1 'polypeptide(L)'
;MNTTVKDDIFWINFAEELSKIREKERQKLPYNFNLIDELHANENAHTRILLKLLNYNISGEYAFLKSFLFMICEHNPNLTFPITSIHKPSVDFNKENIDGLIEEPSKDYAIIIENKINWATDQELQLVRYFNTVKQHGIQDRNIFVIYLTLDGSKKVSSNSLPNSLSDELKNGNRFIEMNYRDDILPWLKHTILPEIKIKEHLIESGIRQYIDYLEGRLCLRKSEEPIKIIMNKTINEKLLQGKTTCEQWQILNNCTKNLENLLQDFRNVSEEITKPIIDSWDTISKNSFSDTQTNNQIQENNGCYQIFLNDIDRNIHFEWYPLSKNDLFNKSHYRMVLHVEGDTDKLNMLKLARIDEFRNKAEEYDFFLPFDEGRGVDAIFKEYSTPNNIPFAALDESNRTKFLKSCYEEIKTLKGIIKRTFHKFDDENKIINELCRSLQEFTDYQWRYWPENNNCGWDIVTDFNKDTHRIGIEGSFAVNADGKIEFRSYITVWRSQDWDIYEENLKEKYPNLSQLIEKKGDRADLPLPTIIIGDDLTFWSEKKECVVNHLKETFEYMKQLTSEIG
;
A
#
# COMPACT_ATOMS: atom_id res chain seq x y z
N MET A 1 47.94 -5.44 22.88
CA MET A 1 46.59 -5.96 22.56
C MET A 1 46.16 -6.84 23.72
N ASN A 2 44.94 -6.63 24.24
CA ASN A 2 44.38 -7.48 25.29
C ASN A 2 44.04 -8.87 24.74
N THR A 3 43.86 -9.85 25.63
CA THR A 3 43.49 -11.22 25.28
C THR A 3 42.16 -11.29 24.52
N THR A 4 41.12 -10.59 25.01
CA THR A 4 39.78 -10.54 24.39
C THR A 4 39.85 -10.25 22.89
N VAL A 5 40.60 -9.21 22.50
CA VAL A 5 40.74 -8.80 21.09
C VAL A 5 41.36 -9.89 20.20
N LYS A 6 42.19 -10.80 20.74
CA LYS A 6 42.66 -11.97 19.98
C LYS A 6 41.57 -13.03 19.82
N ASP A 7 40.76 -13.23 20.84
CA ASP A 7 39.69 -14.24 20.85
C ASP A 7 38.55 -13.81 19.90
N ASP A 8 38.19 -12.52 19.89
CA ASP A 8 37.20 -11.95 18.97
C ASP A 8 37.66 -12.06 17.50
N ILE A 9 38.92 -11.74 17.23
CA ILE A 9 39.54 -11.88 15.90
C ILE A 9 39.58 -13.37 15.47
N PHE A 10 39.75 -14.31 16.40
CA PHE A 10 39.68 -15.74 16.08
C PHE A 10 38.27 -16.13 15.59
N TRP A 11 37.20 -15.68 16.26
CA TRP A 11 35.83 -16.00 15.86
C TRP A 11 35.46 -15.45 14.48
N ILE A 12 35.87 -14.22 14.16
CA ILE A 12 35.66 -13.62 12.83
C ILE A 12 36.40 -14.43 11.74
N ASN A 13 37.69 -14.73 11.95
CA ASN A 13 38.47 -15.53 10.99
C ASN A 13 37.90 -16.96 10.80
N PHE A 14 37.41 -17.58 11.86
CA PHE A 14 36.81 -18.91 11.79
C PHE A 14 35.43 -18.90 11.10
N ALA A 15 34.62 -17.85 11.31
CA ALA A 15 33.38 -17.65 10.55
C ALA A 15 33.64 -17.43 9.06
N GLU A 16 34.65 -16.63 8.70
CA GLU A 16 35.11 -16.49 7.31
C GLU A 16 35.57 -17.82 6.70
N GLU A 17 36.33 -18.64 7.44
CA GLU A 17 36.80 -19.94 6.98
C GLU A 17 35.63 -20.91 6.74
N LEU A 18 34.70 -21.02 7.70
CA LEU A 18 33.49 -21.84 7.54
C LEU A 18 32.65 -21.37 6.35
N SER A 19 32.54 -20.06 6.12
CA SER A 19 31.86 -19.49 4.95
C SER A 19 32.52 -19.91 3.64
N LYS A 20 33.86 -19.77 3.53
CA LYS A 20 34.65 -20.17 2.36
C LYS A 20 34.57 -21.67 2.09
N ILE A 21 34.53 -22.52 3.12
CA ILE A 21 34.33 -23.97 2.99
C ILE A 21 32.88 -24.25 2.55
N ARG A 22 31.87 -23.62 3.19
CA ARG A 22 30.45 -23.81 2.86
C ARG A 22 30.15 -23.52 1.40
N GLU A 23 30.67 -22.42 0.87
CA GLU A 23 30.50 -22.04 -0.54
C GLU A 23 31.21 -23.01 -1.48
N LYS A 24 32.43 -23.44 -1.15
CA LYS A 24 33.16 -24.46 -1.92
C LYS A 24 32.45 -25.82 -1.96
N GLU A 25 31.74 -26.21 -0.90
CA GLU A 25 30.94 -27.44 -0.89
C GLU A 25 29.58 -27.25 -1.60
N ARG A 26 28.97 -26.07 -1.50
CA ARG A 26 27.76 -25.69 -2.26
C ARG A 26 27.97 -25.78 -3.77
N GLN A 27 29.12 -25.33 -4.26
CA GLN A 27 29.51 -25.42 -5.68
C GLN A 27 29.68 -26.85 -6.21
N LYS A 28 29.61 -27.89 -5.36
CA LYS A 28 29.63 -29.31 -5.78
C LYS A 28 28.25 -29.93 -5.86
N LEU A 29 27.22 -29.28 -5.34
CA LEU A 29 25.84 -29.78 -5.41
C LEU A 29 25.28 -29.59 -6.83
N PRO A 30 24.30 -30.42 -7.24
CA PRO A 30 23.49 -30.12 -8.42
C PRO A 30 22.84 -28.74 -8.29
N TYR A 31 22.62 -28.06 -9.43
CA TYR A 31 21.92 -26.78 -9.45
C TYR A 31 20.51 -26.93 -8.87
N ASN A 32 20.27 -26.31 -7.71
CA ASN A 32 18.96 -26.31 -7.05
C ASN A 32 18.12 -25.17 -7.62
N PHE A 33 16.92 -25.47 -8.11
CA PHE A 33 15.96 -24.47 -8.57
C PHE A 33 14.67 -24.59 -7.76
N ASN A 34 14.32 -23.51 -7.05
CA ASN A 34 13.08 -23.39 -6.30
C ASN A 34 12.51 -21.99 -6.54
N LEU A 35 11.30 -21.90 -7.10
CA LEU A 35 10.69 -20.62 -7.46
C LEU A 35 10.49 -19.69 -6.25
N ILE A 36 10.39 -20.23 -5.03
CA ILE A 36 10.13 -19.47 -3.80
C ILE A 36 11.44 -18.85 -3.25
N ASP A 37 12.60 -19.48 -3.52
CA ASP A 37 13.92 -18.88 -3.25
C ASP A 37 14.14 -17.67 -4.18
N GLU A 38 13.92 -17.84 -5.49
CA GLU A 38 14.11 -16.79 -6.51
C GLU A 38 13.11 -15.63 -6.38
N LEU A 39 11.90 -15.88 -5.86
CA LEU A 39 10.91 -14.83 -5.54
C LEU A 39 11.18 -14.12 -4.20
N HIS A 40 12.24 -14.49 -3.48
CA HIS A 40 12.67 -13.89 -2.20
C HIS A 40 11.53 -13.72 -1.20
N ALA A 41 10.81 -14.82 -0.92
CA ALA A 41 9.58 -14.80 -0.12
C ALA A 41 9.74 -14.10 1.25
N ASN A 42 8.97 -13.03 1.43
CA ASN A 42 8.81 -12.30 2.70
C ASN A 42 7.64 -12.87 3.53
N GLU A 43 7.44 -12.33 4.73
CA GLU A 43 6.39 -12.71 5.68
C GLU A 43 5.01 -12.70 5.02
N ASN A 44 4.71 -11.65 4.26
CA ASN A 44 3.50 -11.53 3.45
C ASN A 44 3.34 -12.66 2.43
N ALA A 45 4.41 -13.09 1.76
CA ALA A 45 4.38 -14.24 0.87
C ALA A 45 4.10 -15.55 1.63
N HIS A 46 4.70 -15.74 2.81
CA HIS A 46 4.45 -16.90 3.66
C HIS A 46 3.01 -16.99 4.15
N THR A 47 2.43 -15.87 4.59
CA THR A 47 1.02 -15.81 5.01
C THR A 47 0.08 -16.03 3.83
N ARG A 48 0.36 -15.46 2.65
CA ARG A 48 -0.40 -15.72 1.41
C ARG A 48 -0.34 -17.19 0.99
N ILE A 49 0.81 -17.86 1.09
CA ILE A 49 0.94 -19.29 0.79
C ILE A 49 0.11 -20.11 1.78
N LEU A 50 0.23 -19.87 3.09
CA LEU A 50 -0.53 -20.59 4.12
C LEU A 50 -2.03 -20.40 3.93
N LEU A 51 -2.52 -19.16 3.83
CA LEU A 51 -3.94 -18.86 3.61
C LEU A 51 -4.46 -19.47 2.30
N LYS A 52 -3.66 -19.52 1.24
CA LYS A 52 -4.05 -20.16 -0.03
C LYS A 52 -4.20 -21.67 0.09
N LEU A 53 -3.43 -22.31 0.98
CA LEU A 53 -3.61 -23.73 1.34
C LEU A 53 -4.83 -23.93 2.26
N LEU A 54 -5.08 -23.06 3.24
CA LEU A 54 -6.26 -23.16 4.11
C LEU A 54 -7.57 -22.91 3.34
N ASN A 55 -7.55 -22.07 2.31
CA ASN A 55 -8.67 -21.82 1.39
C ASN A 55 -8.75 -22.84 0.23
N TYR A 56 -8.05 -23.98 0.31
CA TYR A 56 -8.29 -25.12 -0.58
C TYR A 56 -9.61 -25.79 -0.19
N ASN A 57 -10.55 -25.87 -1.14
CA ASN A 57 -11.77 -26.65 -0.99
C ASN A 57 -12.07 -27.50 -2.23
N ILE A 58 -12.82 -28.58 -2.03
CA ILE A 58 -13.49 -29.35 -3.08
C ILE A 58 -14.95 -29.46 -2.71
N SER A 59 -15.85 -28.98 -3.57
CA SER A 59 -17.31 -29.11 -3.38
C SER A 59 -17.83 -28.56 -2.03
N GLY A 60 -17.11 -27.61 -1.43
CA GLY A 60 -17.42 -27.02 -0.12
C GLY A 60 -16.65 -27.62 1.07
N GLU A 61 -15.93 -28.73 0.92
CA GLU A 61 -15.10 -29.31 1.99
C GLU A 61 -13.71 -28.66 2.02
N TYR A 62 -13.39 -27.94 3.10
CA TYR A 62 -12.11 -27.26 3.34
C TYR A 62 -11.12 -28.19 4.07
N ALA A 63 -10.71 -29.27 3.40
CA ALA A 63 -9.94 -30.36 4.02
C ALA A 63 -8.64 -29.88 4.73
N PHE A 64 -7.89 -28.98 4.10
CA PHE A 64 -6.62 -28.49 4.65
C PHE A 64 -6.82 -27.57 5.86
N LEU A 65 -7.87 -26.72 5.87
CA LEU A 65 -8.24 -25.96 7.08
C LEU A 65 -8.66 -26.90 8.22
N LYS A 66 -9.48 -27.91 7.92
CA LYS A 66 -9.95 -28.90 8.91
C LYS A 66 -8.77 -29.66 9.55
N SER A 67 -7.78 -30.03 8.72
CA SER A 67 -6.50 -30.63 9.15
C SER A 67 -5.66 -29.67 10.00
N PHE A 68 -5.57 -28.39 9.60
CA PHE A 68 -4.86 -27.35 10.35
C PHE A 68 -5.48 -27.09 11.74
N LEU A 69 -6.82 -26.98 11.84
CA LEU A 69 -7.51 -26.83 13.13
C LEU A 69 -7.31 -28.05 14.04
N PHE A 70 -7.28 -29.27 13.47
CA PHE A 70 -7.01 -30.49 14.21
C PHE A 70 -5.58 -30.49 14.80
N MET A 71 -4.57 -30.17 13.98
CA MET A 71 -3.17 -30.02 14.44
C MET A 71 -3.04 -29.01 15.59
N ILE A 72 -3.77 -27.89 15.55
CA ILE A 72 -3.74 -26.90 16.64
C ILE A 72 -4.38 -27.44 17.93
N CYS A 73 -5.45 -28.24 17.82
CA CYS A 73 -6.02 -28.96 18.96
C CYS A 73 -5.09 -30.06 19.50
N GLU A 74 -4.27 -30.70 18.68
CA GLU A 74 -3.22 -31.62 19.14
C GLU A 74 -2.08 -30.88 19.85
N HIS A 75 -1.65 -29.72 19.33
CA HIS A 75 -0.65 -28.86 19.97
C HIS A 75 -1.14 -28.29 21.31
N ASN A 76 -2.44 -27.97 21.42
CA ASN A 76 -3.06 -27.47 22.65
C ASN A 76 -4.29 -28.32 23.05
N PRO A 77 -4.13 -29.42 23.81
CA PRO A 77 -5.23 -30.32 24.16
C PRO A 77 -6.35 -29.71 25.02
N ASN A 78 -6.16 -28.51 25.58
CA ASN A 78 -7.20 -27.78 26.32
C ASN A 78 -8.04 -26.83 25.44
N LEU A 79 -7.71 -26.74 24.15
CA LEU A 79 -8.38 -25.92 23.14
C LEU A 79 -9.32 -26.80 22.29
N THR A 80 -10.56 -26.36 22.11
CA THR A 80 -11.52 -27.01 21.23
C THR A 80 -12.07 -25.99 20.23
N PHE A 81 -11.65 -26.08 18.97
CA PHE A 81 -12.34 -25.39 17.88
C PHE A 81 -13.67 -26.08 17.57
N PRO A 82 -14.70 -25.34 17.10
CA PRO A 82 -15.93 -25.94 16.58
C PRO A 82 -15.69 -26.48 15.14
N ILE A 83 -14.81 -27.49 15.01
CA ILE A 83 -14.37 -28.06 13.71
C ILE A 83 -15.54 -28.65 12.89
N THR A 84 -16.67 -28.94 13.53
CA THR A 84 -17.94 -29.34 12.89
C THR A 84 -18.62 -28.21 12.12
N SER A 85 -18.29 -26.94 12.41
CA SER A 85 -19.02 -25.75 11.97
C SER A 85 -18.34 -24.99 10.82
N ILE A 86 -17.41 -25.63 10.10
CA ILE A 86 -16.74 -25.01 8.95
C ILE A 86 -17.76 -24.86 7.82
N HIS A 87 -18.25 -23.65 7.59
CA HIS A 87 -19.47 -23.36 6.83
C HIS A 87 -19.22 -22.22 5.83
N LYS A 88 -18.18 -22.42 5.01
CA LYS A 88 -17.65 -21.49 3.99
C LYS A 88 -17.01 -20.24 4.63
N PRO A 89 -15.89 -20.40 5.36
CA PRO A 89 -15.16 -19.30 5.97
C PRO A 89 -14.64 -18.29 4.94
N SER A 90 -14.47 -17.04 5.36
CA SER A 90 -13.53 -16.14 4.72
C SER A 90 -12.11 -16.46 5.20
N VAL A 91 -11.13 -16.36 4.31
CA VAL A 91 -9.73 -16.71 4.54
C VAL A 91 -8.90 -15.64 3.85
N ASP A 92 -8.72 -14.53 4.57
CA ASP A 92 -8.39 -13.22 4.03
C ASP A 92 -6.94 -12.85 4.40
N PHE A 93 -6.21 -12.23 3.46
CA PHE A 93 -4.83 -11.77 3.65
C PHE A 93 -4.79 -10.24 3.78
N ASN A 94 -4.03 -9.72 4.76
CA ASN A 94 -3.85 -8.29 5.03
C ASN A 94 -5.17 -7.49 5.17
N LYS A 95 -6.23 -8.15 5.64
CA LYS A 95 -7.54 -7.53 5.85
C LYS A 95 -7.47 -6.66 7.09
N GLU A 96 -7.76 -5.36 6.92
CA GLU A 96 -7.68 -4.36 8.01
C GLU A 96 -6.29 -4.31 8.68
N ASN A 97 -5.25 -4.60 7.91
CA ASN A 97 -3.85 -4.73 8.30
C ASN A 97 -3.53 -5.96 9.19
N ILE A 98 -4.44 -6.93 9.28
CA ILE A 98 -4.21 -8.24 9.93
C ILE A 98 -3.55 -9.17 8.91
N ASP A 99 -2.33 -9.64 9.21
CA ASP A 99 -1.52 -10.58 8.41
C ASP A 99 -2.37 -11.65 7.69
N GLY A 100 -3.07 -12.47 8.49
CA GLY A 100 -4.08 -13.39 8.01
C GLY A 100 -5.27 -13.50 8.96
N LEU A 101 -6.48 -13.52 8.41
CA LEU A 101 -7.72 -13.61 9.16
C LEU A 101 -8.62 -14.71 8.59
N ILE A 102 -9.12 -15.59 9.46
CA ILE A 102 -10.13 -16.59 9.14
C ILE A 102 -11.38 -16.29 9.96
N GLU A 103 -12.55 -16.19 9.33
CA GLU A 103 -13.84 -15.99 10.00
C GLU A 103 -14.90 -16.93 9.43
N GLU A 104 -15.74 -17.54 10.28
CA GLU A 104 -16.96 -18.20 9.80
C GLU A 104 -18.10 -17.17 9.59
N PRO A 105 -18.96 -17.32 8.56
CA PRO A 105 -20.10 -16.44 8.34
C PRO A 105 -21.11 -16.42 9.49
N SER A 106 -21.17 -17.49 10.28
CA SER A 106 -21.99 -17.58 11.51
C SER A 106 -21.47 -16.73 12.66
N LYS A 107 -20.24 -16.21 12.57
CA LYS A 107 -19.49 -15.56 13.66
C LYS A 107 -19.22 -16.45 14.87
N ASP A 108 -19.27 -17.78 14.68
CA ASP A 108 -18.94 -18.77 15.71
C ASP A 108 -17.47 -18.69 16.17
N TYR A 109 -16.53 -18.32 15.30
CA TYR A 109 -15.14 -18.04 15.66
C TYR A 109 -14.43 -17.15 14.64
N ALA A 110 -13.28 -16.61 15.07
CA ALA A 110 -12.25 -16.12 14.16
C ALA A 110 -10.84 -16.50 14.63
N ILE A 111 -9.92 -16.63 13.67
CA ILE A 111 -8.51 -16.91 13.90
C ILE A 111 -7.68 -15.81 13.24
N ILE A 112 -6.97 -15.06 14.08
CA ILE A 112 -5.90 -14.15 13.67
C ILE A 112 -4.62 -14.98 13.54
N ILE A 113 -3.95 -14.91 12.39
CA ILE A 113 -2.63 -15.49 12.16
C ILE A 113 -1.64 -14.33 12.02
N GLU A 114 -0.70 -14.24 12.95
CA GLU A 114 0.39 -13.27 12.95
C GLU A 114 1.70 -13.97 12.57
N ASN A 115 2.37 -13.56 11.48
CA ASN A 115 3.47 -14.32 10.90
C ASN A 115 4.83 -13.62 11.05
N LYS A 116 5.63 -14.12 11.97
CA LYS A 116 6.97 -13.61 12.30
C LYS A 116 8.10 -14.52 11.78
N ILE A 117 7.89 -15.28 10.70
CA ILE A 117 8.87 -16.23 10.13
C ILE A 117 10.23 -15.60 9.79
N ASN A 118 10.30 -14.34 9.37
CA ASN A 118 11.58 -13.64 9.10
C ASN A 118 12.02 -12.73 10.26
N TRP A 119 11.53 -12.97 11.48
CA TRP A 119 11.83 -12.17 12.67
C TRP A 119 11.33 -10.70 12.62
N ALA A 120 10.27 -10.42 11.84
CA ALA A 120 9.61 -9.11 11.83
C ALA A 120 9.44 -8.52 13.24
N THR A 121 9.72 -7.23 13.37
CA THR A 121 9.54 -6.49 14.61
C THR A 121 8.09 -6.57 15.08
N ASP A 122 7.91 -6.68 16.39
CA ASP A 122 6.59 -6.58 17.01
C ASP A 122 6.19 -5.11 17.08
N GLN A 123 5.13 -4.72 16.38
CA GLN A 123 4.65 -3.35 16.46
C GLN A 123 3.94 -3.10 17.81
N GLU A 124 4.02 -1.87 18.31
CA GLU A 124 3.30 -1.46 19.51
C GLU A 124 1.79 -1.71 19.36
N LEU A 125 1.19 -2.36 20.36
CA LEU A 125 -0.23 -2.72 20.46
C LEU A 125 -0.81 -3.49 19.25
N GLN A 126 0.03 -4.16 18.44
CA GLN A 126 -0.38 -4.80 17.19
C GLN A 126 -1.52 -5.81 17.39
N LEU A 127 -1.32 -6.79 18.27
CA LEU A 127 -2.32 -7.84 18.54
C LEU A 127 -3.56 -7.29 19.27
N VAL A 128 -3.41 -6.20 20.03
CA VAL A 128 -4.54 -5.49 20.66
C VAL A 128 -5.43 -4.81 19.61
N ARG A 129 -4.86 -4.22 18.55
CA ARG A 129 -5.64 -3.68 17.43
C ARG A 129 -6.45 -4.79 16.76
N TYR A 130 -5.78 -5.87 16.34
CA TYR A 130 -6.42 -6.97 15.60
C TYR A 130 -7.54 -7.64 16.38
N PHE A 131 -7.35 -7.91 17.67
CA PHE A 131 -8.41 -8.44 18.54
C PHE A 131 -9.63 -7.52 18.60
N ASN A 132 -9.42 -6.21 18.73
CA ASN A 132 -10.50 -5.21 18.75
C ASN A 132 -11.19 -5.03 17.39
N THR A 133 -10.48 -5.17 16.27
CA THR A 133 -11.07 -5.19 14.92
C THR A 133 -11.99 -6.39 14.75
N VAL A 134 -11.49 -7.60 15.00
CA VAL A 134 -12.26 -8.85 14.86
C VAL A 134 -13.48 -8.87 15.80
N LYS A 135 -13.37 -8.28 16.99
CA LYS A 135 -14.49 -8.06 17.91
C LYS A 135 -15.58 -7.15 17.34
N GLN A 136 -15.23 -6.13 16.55
CA GLN A 136 -16.20 -5.26 15.86
C GLN A 136 -16.98 -6.00 14.76
N HIS A 137 -16.51 -7.18 14.30
CA HIS A 137 -17.25 -8.03 13.36
C HIS A 137 -18.38 -8.83 14.04
N GLY A 138 -18.65 -8.59 15.33
CA GLY A 138 -19.68 -9.27 16.13
C GLY A 138 -19.22 -10.57 16.79
N ILE A 139 -17.97 -10.98 16.58
CA ILE A 139 -17.41 -12.20 17.14
C ILE A 139 -17.17 -12.01 18.64
N GLN A 140 -17.65 -12.96 19.44
CA GLN A 140 -17.51 -12.93 20.89
C GLN A 140 -16.04 -13.09 21.28
N ASP A 141 -15.55 -12.28 22.22
CA ASP A 141 -14.16 -12.27 22.72
C ASP A 141 -13.58 -13.69 22.90
N ARG A 142 -14.30 -14.53 23.66
CA ARG A 142 -13.95 -15.94 23.96
C ARG A 142 -13.87 -16.89 22.75
N ASN A 143 -14.26 -16.43 21.57
CA ASN A 143 -14.23 -17.16 20.30
C ASN A 143 -13.22 -16.54 19.29
N ILE A 144 -12.43 -15.55 19.71
CA ILE A 144 -11.32 -14.97 18.94
C ILE A 144 -10.02 -15.65 19.36
N PHE A 145 -9.34 -16.30 18.41
CA PHE A 145 -8.09 -17.03 18.61
C PHE A 145 -6.93 -16.30 17.91
N VAL A 146 -5.73 -16.40 18.46
CA VAL A 146 -4.51 -15.75 17.94
C VAL A 146 -3.40 -16.79 17.83
N ILE A 147 -2.99 -17.08 16.59
CA ILE A 147 -1.83 -17.92 16.28
C ILE A 147 -0.64 -17.00 16.00
N TYR A 148 0.38 -17.08 16.84
CA TYR A 148 1.64 -16.36 16.67
C TYR A 148 2.68 -17.31 16.10
N LEU A 149 2.93 -17.19 14.79
CA LEU A 149 3.66 -18.18 13.99
C LEU A 149 5.08 -17.70 13.70
N THR A 150 6.08 -18.53 14.05
CA THR A 150 7.51 -18.19 13.98
C THR A 150 8.29 -19.21 13.14
N LEU A 151 9.58 -18.99 12.85
CA LEU A 151 10.36 -19.97 12.09
C LEU A 151 10.58 -21.28 12.86
N ASP A 152 11.00 -21.18 14.12
CA ASP A 152 11.46 -22.30 14.96
C ASP A 152 11.19 -22.10 16.46
N GLY A 153 10.24 -21.23 16.84
CA GLY A 153 9.82 -21.01 18.23
C GLY A 153 10.76 -20.18 19.10
N SER A 154 11.93 -19.78 18.57
CA SER A 154 12.96 -18.99 19.28
C SER A 154 12.54 -17.54 19.52
N LYS A 155 11.87 -16.90 18.56
CA LYS A 155 11.22 -15.60 18.75
C LYS A 155 9.97 -15.76 19.62
N LYS A 156 9.84 -14.92 20.65
CA LYS A 156 8.63 -14.80 21.47
C LYS A 156 7.91 -13.48 21.19
N VAL A 157 6.65 -13.39 21.59
CA VAL A 157 5.87 -12.15 21.51
C VAL A 157 6.33 -11.16 22.60
N SER A 158 6.60 -9.92 22.22
CA SER A 158 6.91 -8.86 23.17
C SER A 158 5.66 -8.32 23.89
N SER A 159 5.85 -7.87 25.12
CA SER A 159 4.83 -7.16 25.92
C SER A 159 4.31 -5.87 25.26
N ASN A 160 5.04 -5.33 24.28
CA ASN A 160 4.67 -4.12 23.58
C ASN A 160 3.56 -4.39 22.54
N SER A 161 3.59 -5.55 21.87
CA SER A 161 2.54 -5.97 20.93
C SER A 161 1.37 -6.64 21.66
N LEU A 162 1.65 -7.45 22.68
CA LEU A 162 0.66 -8.12 23.52
C LEU A 162 0.87 -7.78 25.01
N PRO A 163 0.29 -6.67 25.50
CA PRO A 163 0.32 -6.31 26.92
C PRO A 163 -0.34 -7.36 27.81
N ASN A 164 0.09 -7.41 29.08
CA ASN A 164 -0.36 -8.40 30.07
C ASN A 164 -1.89 -8.52 30.15
N SER A 165 -2.63 -7.41 30.07
CA SER A 165 -4.11 -7.40 30.13
C SER A 165 -4.79 -8.31 29.09
N LEU A 166 -4.33 -8.30 27.83
CA LEU A 166 -4.87 -9.17 26.78
C LEU A 166 -4.12 -10.51 26.71
N SER A 167 -2.82 -10.52 27.04
CA SER A 167 -2.02 -11.75 27.19
C SER A 167 -2.70 -12.72 28.16
N ASP A 168 -3.09 -12.24 29.33
CA ASP A 168 -3.65 -13.08 30.39
C ASP A 168 -5.07 -13.53 30.02
N GLU A 169 -5.88 -12.67 29.40
CA GLU A 169 -7.21 -13.04 28.90
C GLU A 169 -7.12 -14.17 27.85
N LEU A 170 -6.25 -14.03 26.85
CA LEU A 170 -6.08 -15.03 25.79
C LEU A 170 -5.43 -16.32 26.32
N LYS A 171 -4.37 -16.23 27.13
CA LYS A 171 -3.64 -17.41 27.65
C LYS A 171 -4.47 -18.22 28.63
N ASN A 172 -5.16 -17.57 29.58
CA ASN A 172 -6.07 -18.28 30.50
C ASN A 172 -7.26 -18.93 29.76
N GLY A 173 -7.62 -18.42 28.59
CA GLY A 173 -8.62 -19.03 27.70
C GLY A 173 -8.06 -20.07 26.72
N ASN A 174 -6.76 -20.38 26.72
CA ASN A 174 -6.08 -21.21 25.71
C ASN A 174 -6.19 -20.68 24.26
N ARG A 175 -6.42 -19.37 24.09
CA ARG A 175 -6.68 -18.69 22.80
C ARG A 175 -5.45 -18.05 22.14
N PHE A 176 -4.37 -17.81 22.89
CA PHE A 176 -3.08 -17.42 22.32
C PHE A 176 -2.21 -18.66 22.15
N ILE A 177 -1.81 -18.94 20.91
CA ILE A 177 -1.13 -20.18 20.51
C ILE A 177 0.19 -19.80 19.83
N GLU A 178 1.33 -20.10 20.46
CA GLU A 178 2.64 -19.94 19.82
C GLU A 178 2.96 -21.20 19.00
N MET A 179 3.17 -21.04 17.69
CA MET A 179 3.51 -22.15 16.79
C MET A 179 4.75 -21.81 15.95
N ASN A 180 5.31 -22.82 15.28
CA ASN A 180 6.46 -22.59 14.43
C ASN A 180 6.50 -23.45 13.14
N TYR A 181 7.19 -22.93 12.12
CA TYR A 181 7.30 -23.59 10.82
C TYR A 181 8.14 -24.87 10.86
N ARG A 182 9.13 -24.98 11.75
CA ARG A 182 10.04 -26.13 11.89
C ARG A 182 9.35 -27.39 12.42
N ASP A 183 8.57 -27.24 13.49
CA ASP A 183 8.07 -28.35 14.29
C ASP A 183 6.56 -28.59 14.10
N ASP A 184 5.78 -27.57 13.69
CA ASP A 184 4.35 -27.72 13.38
C ASP A 184 4.10 -27.78 11.86
N ILE A 185 4.34 -26.66 11.15
CA ILE A 185 3.86 -26.49 9.78
C ILE A 185 4.60 -27.38 8.78
N LEU A 186 5.93 -27.49 8.86
CA LEU A 186 6.72 -28.32 7.94
C LEU A 186 6.41 -29.83 8.12
N PRO A 187 6.30 -30.38 9.34
CA PRO A 187 5.79 -31.74 9.54
C PRO A 187 4.36 -31.94 9.02
N TRP A 188 3.43 -31.02 9.32
CA TRP A 188 2.05 -31.07 8.81
C TRP A 188 2.00 -31.10 7.27
N LEU A 189 2.75 -30.22 6.60
CA LEU A 189 2.85 -30.21 5.13
C LEU A 189 3.42 -31.54 4.58
N LYS A 190 4.47 -32.09 5.21
CA LYS A 190 5.17 -33.29 4.73
C LYS A 190 4.47 -34.61 5.02
N HIS A 191 3.76 -34.70 6.14
CA HIS A 191 3.29 -35.97 6.70
C HIS A 191 1.76 -36.08 6.77
N THR A 192 1.04 -34.95 6.74
CA THR A 192 -0.43 -34.92 6.71
C THR A 192 -0.93 -34.47 5.34
N ILE A 193 -0.53 -33.27 4.88
CA ILE A 193 -1.09 -32.68 3.65
C ILE A 193 -0.56 -33.35 2.38
N LEU A 194 0.76 -33.44 2.19
CA LEU A 194 1.34 -33.98 0.95
C LEU A 194 0.89 -35.42 0.61
N PRO A 195 0.71 -36.35 1.59
CA PRO A 195 0.15 -37.68 1.33
C PRO A 195 -1.36 -37.71 0.97
N GLU A 196 -2.13 -36.69 1.33
CA GLU A 196 -3.59 -36.63 1.08
C GLU A 196 -3.95 -36.02 -0.29
N ILE A 197 -2.98 -35.45 -1.02
CA ILE A 197 -3.22 -34.80 -2.32
C ILE A 197 -3.67 -35.82 -3.37
N LYS A 198 -4.76 -35.50 -4.07
CA LYS A 198 -5.34 -36.36 -5.11
C LYS A 198 -4.52 -36.22 -6.40
N ILE A 199 -4.27 -37.34 -7.09
CA ILE A 199 -3.42 -37.44 -8.30
C ILE A 199 -3.73 -36.37 -9.38
N LYS A 200 -4.98 -35.92 -9.50
CA LYS A 200 -5.40 -34.86 -10.44
C LYS A 200 -4.82 -33.46 -10.12
N GLU A 201 -4.24 -33.26 -8.94
CA GLU A 201 -3.92 -31.95 -8.34
C GLU A 201 -2.41 -31.64 -8.32
N HIS A 202 -1.68 -32.21 -9.27
CA HIS A 202 -0.23 -32.08 -9.49
C HIS A 202 0.36 -30.67 -9.35
N LEU A 203 -0.40 -29.60 -9.68
CA LEU A 203 0.05 -28.21 -9.47
C LEU A 203 0.12 -27.82 -7.99
N ILE A 204 -0.84 -28.27 -7.18
CA ILE A 204 -0.87 -28.06 -5.73
C ILE A 204 0.21 -28.92 -5.08
N GLU A 205 0.38 -30.17 -5.53
CA GLU A 205 1.48 -31.05 -5.10
C GLU A 205 2.86 -30.40 -5.38
N SER A 206 3.07 -29.88 -6.60
CA SER A 206 4.31 -29.18 -6.99
C SER A 206 4.56 -27.92 -6.15
N GLY A 207 3.52 -27.11 -5.90
CA GLY A 207 3.63 -25.92 -5.04
C GLY A 207 3.99 -26.26 -3.59
N ILE A 208 3.35 -27.29 -3.03
CA ILE A 208 3.65 -27.76 -1.66
C ILE A 208 5.05 -28.39 -1.59
N ARG A 209 5.48 -29.15 -2.60
CA ARG A 209 6.86 -29.70 -2.66
C ARG A 209 7.92 -28.59 -2.71
N GLN A 210 7.71 -27.54 -3.51
CA GLN A 210 8.59 -26.36 -3.52
C GLN A 210 8.58 -25.62 -2.18
N TYR A 211 7.42 -25.49 -1.53
CA TYR A 211 7.34 -24.83 -0.22
C TYR A 211 8.00 -25.64 0.91
N ILE A 212 7.88 -26.96 0.86
CA ILE A 212 8.60 -27.89 1.74
C ILE A 212 10.11 -27.74 1.55
N ASP A 213 10.62 -27.76 0.30
CA ASP A 213 12.05 -27.57 0.03
C ASP A 213 12.56 -26.18 0.45
N TYR A 214 11.76 -25.13 0.26
CA TYR A 214 12.09 -23.77 0.72
C TYR A 214 12.23 -23.74 2.25
N LEU A 215 11.26 -24.28 2.98
CA LEU A 215 11.30 -24.35 4.44
C LEU A 215 12.45 -25.24 4.93
N GLU A 216 12.72 -26.38 4.27
CA GLU A 216 13.91 -27.21 4.55
C GLU A 216 15.22 -26.44 4.28
N GLY A 217 15.27 -25.55 3.29
CA GLY A 217 16.41 -24.67 3.04
C GLY A 217 16.61 -23.65 4.16
N ARG A 218 15.54 -22.89 4.49
CA ARG A 218 15.52 -21.90 5.57
C ARG A 218 15.90 -22.47 6.94
N LEU A 219 15.59 -23.73 7.20
CA LEU A 219 15.87 -24.43 8.46
C LEU A 219 17.18 -25.26 8.44
N CYS A 220 17.93 -25.25 7.33
CA CYS A 220 19.12 -26.09 7.10
C CYS A 220 18.87 -27.60 7.26
N LEU A 221 17.69 -28.06 6.82
CA LEU A 221 17.21 -29.44 6.83
C LEU A 221 17.22 -30.12 5.44
N ARG A 222 17.49 -29.36 4.36
CA ARG A 222 17.56 -29.87 2.98
C ARG A 222 18.48 -31.09 2.86
N LYS A 223 17.92 -32.22 2.42
CA LYS A 223 18.68 -33.47 2.20
C LYS A 223 19.79 -33.33 1.16
N SER A 224 19.63 -32.44 0.18
CA SER A 224 20.64 -32.07 -0.80
C SER A 224 21.86 -31.36 -0.18
N GLU A 225 21.65 -30.61 0.91
CA GLU A 225 22.71 -29.86 1.63
C GLU A 225 23.34 -30.67 2.78
N GLU A 226 22.88 -31.90 3.05
CA GLU A 226 23.45 -32.78 4.09
C GLU A 226 24.98 -33.02 3.96
N PRO A 227 25.58 -33.17 2.75
CA PRO A 227 27.03 -33.25 2.61
C PRO A 227 27.76 -32.01 3.12
N ILE A 228 27.19 -30.82 2.91
CA ILE A 228 27.73 -29.55 3.44
C ILE A 228 27.66 -29.58 4.96
N LYS A 229 26.50 -29.94 5.52
CA LYS A 229 26.26 -30.05 6.97
C LYS A 229 27.21 -31.05 7.66
N ILE A 230 27.48 -32.19 7.05
CA ILE A 230 28.49 -33.16 7.53
C ILE A 230 29.89 -32.53 7.57
N ILE A 231 30.29 -31.79 6.53
CA ILE A 231 31.61 -31.15 6.46
C ILE A 231 31.72 -29.99 7.46
N MET A 232 30.69 -29.14 7.58
CA MET A 232 30.62 -28.09 8.60
C MET A 232 30.77 -28.67 10.02
N ASN A 233 29.99 -29.69 10.35
CA ASN A 233 30.02 -30.34 11.66
C ASN A 233 31.39 -31.00 11.92
N LYS A 234 32.02 -31.58 10.90
CA LYS A 234 33.37 -32.13 10.98
C LYS A 234 34.39 -31.04 11.29
N THR A 235 34.43 -29.94 10.54
CA THR A 235 35.38 -28.83 10.75
C THR A 235 35.19 -28.15 12.11
N ILE A 236 33.95 -27.97 12.55
CA ILE A 236 33.63 -27.47 13.90
C ILE A 236 34.16 -28.42 14.97
N ASN A 237 33.97 -29.73 14.80
CA ASN A 237 34.47 -30.73 15.75
C ASN A 237 36.00 -30.75 15.81
N GLU A 238 36.67 -30.88 14.66
CA GLU A 238 38.14 -30.91 14.54
C GLU A 238 38.82 -29.66 15.13
N LYS A 239 38.19 -28.47 15.04
CA LYS A 239 38.78 -27.21 15.55
C LYS A 239 38.39 -26.83 16.97
N LEU A 240 37.19 -27.18 17.44
CA LEU A 240 36.68 -26.70 18.74
C LEU A 240 36.37 -27.81 19.76
N LEU A 241 36.06 -29.03 19.32
CA LEU A 241 35.43 -30.07 20.16
C LEU A 241 36.27 -31.36 20.29
N GLN A 242 37.29 -31.53 19.46
CA GLN A 242 38.12 -32.74 19.44
C GLN A 242 38.87 -32.92 20.77
N GLY A 243 38.78 -34.14 21.34
CA GLY A 243 39.40 -34.46 22.63
C GLY A 243 38.68 -33.88 23.86
N LYS A 244 37.52 -33.24 23.68
CA LYS A 244 36.68 -32.72 24.76
C LYS A 244 35.59 -33.69 25.19
N THR A 245 35.23 -33.66 26.47
CA THR A 245 34.04 -34.38 26.99
C THR A 245 32.75 -33.70 26.51
N THR A 246 31.64 -34.44 26.46
CA THR A 246 30.34 -33.90 26.02
C THR A 246 29.88 -32.66 26.81
N CYS A 247 30.23 -32.59 28.10
CA CYS A 247 29.96 -31.42 28.94
C CYS A 247 30.80 -30.20 28.50
N GLU A 248 32.11 -30.37 28.31
CA GLU A 248 32.97 -29.31 27.77
C GLU A 248 32.54 -28.88 26.36
N GLN A 249 32.17 -29.83 25.49
CA GLN A 249 31.71 -29.55 24.13
C GLN A 249 30.45 -28.68 24.14
N TRP A 250 29.47 -29.01 24.99
CA TRP A 250 28.26 -28.21 25.17
C TRP A 250 28.59 -26.82 25.75
N GLN A 251 29.44 -26.74 26.77
CA GLN A 251 29.88 -25.48 27.37
C GLN A 251 30.60 -24.57 26.37
N ILE A 252 31.49 -25.13 25.54
CA ILE A 252 32.18 -24.42 24.46
C ILE A 252 31.15 -23.87 23.47
N LEU A 253 30.31 -24.73 22.88
CA LEU A 253 29.31 -24.31 21.90
C LEU A 253 28.35 -23.25 22.44
N ASN A 254 27.84 -23.43 23.66
CA ASN A 254 26.92 -22.47 24.31
C ASN A 254 27.59 -21.10 24.55
N ASN A 255 28.85 -21.08 24.98
CA ASN A 255 29.61 -19.84 25.18
C ASN A 255 29.96 -19.19 23.83
N CYS A 256 30.31 -19.96 22.81
CA CYS A 256 30.55 -19.46 21.45
C CYS A 256 29.29 -18.80 20.86
N THR A 257 28.13 -19.45 20.95
CA THR A 257 26.85 -18.89 20.49
C THR A 257 26.57 -17.57 21.20
N LYS A 258 26.62 -17.54 22.54
CA LYS A 258 26.38 -16.32 23.32
C LYS A 258 27.34 -15.17 22.99
N ASN A 259 28.62 -15.47 22.75
CA ASN A 259 29.60 -14.46 22.38
C ASN A 259 29.34 -13.89 20.98
N LEU A 260 28.91 -14.74 20.03
CA LEU A 260 28.52 -14.32 18.68
C LEU A 260 27.21 -13.52 18.68
N GLU A 261 26.25 -13.86 19.54
CA GLU A 261 25.01 -13.09 19.76
C GLU A 261 25.31 -11.69 20.31
N ASN A 262 26.18 -11.60 21.32
CA ASN A 262 26.65 -10.31 21.86
C ASN A 262 27.34 -9.48 20.77
N LEU A 263 28.31 -10.06 20.06
CA LEU A 263 29.07 -9.37 19.01
C LEU A 263 28.18 -8.90 17.85
N LEU A 264 27.18 -9.70 17.46
CA LEU A 264 26.17 -9.31 16.47
C LEU A 264 25.32 -8.13 16.98
N GLN A 265 24.99 -8.10 18.27
CA GLN A 265 24.27 -6.96 18.85
C GLN A 265 25.15 -5.72 18.94
N ASP A 266 26.44 -5.85 19.27
CA ASP A 266 27.39 -4.73 19.28
C ASP A 266 27.60 -4.17 17.87
N PHE A 267 27.70 -5.02 16.84
CA PHE A 267 27.72 -4.57 15.44
C PHE A 267 26.43 -3.85 15.03
N ARG A 268 25.26 -4.30 15.51
CA ARG A 268 23.98 -3.58 15.29
C ARG A 268 23.96 -2.23 16.00
N ASN A 269 24.45 -2.16 17.24
CA ASN A 269 24.52 -0.92 18.02
C ASN A 269 25.40 0.11 17.29
N VAL A 270 26.62 -0.29 16.87
CA VAL A 270 27.54 0.58 16.09
C VAL A 270 26.97 0.95 14.72
N SER A 271 26.25 0.04 14.05
CA SER A 271 25.57 0.34 12.79
C SER A 271 24.45 1.38 12.97
N GLU A 272 23.69 1.33 14.06
CA GLU A 272 22.70 2.35 14.40
C GLU A 272 23.37 3.69 14.77
N GLU A 273 24.46 3.68 15.55
CA GLU A 273 25.25 4.90 15.85
C GLU A 273 25.79 5.58 14.59
N ILE A 274 26.15 4.81 13.55
CA ILE A 274 26.63 5.33 12.27
C ILE A 274 25.47 5.80 11.36
N THR A 275 24.37 5.05 11.30
CA THR A 275 23.25 5.35 10.38
C THR A 275 22.30 6.42 10.90
N LYS A 276 22.03 6.43 12.20
CA LYS A 276 21.07 7.35 12.84
C LYS A 276 21.36 8.83 12.58
N PRO A 277 22.60 9.36 12.71
CA PRO A 277 22.88 10.77 12.44
C PRO A 277 22.64 11.19 10.98
N ILE A 278 22.65 10.25 10.03
CA ILE A 278 22.35 10.53 8.61
C ILE A 278 20.84 10.66 8.41
N ILE A 279 20.06 9.77 9.03
CA ILE A 279 18.60 9.73 8.97
C ILE A 279 18.02 10.92 9.74
N ASP A 280 18.51 11.18 10.95
CA ASP A 280 18.12 12.34 11.77
C ASP A 280 18.47 13.66 11.06
N SER A 281 19.58 13.71 10.30
CA SER A 281 19.93 14.88 9.48
C SER A 281 18.92 15.11 8.35
N TRP A 282 18.56 14.06 7.59
CA TRP A 282 17.55 14.13 6.53
C TRP A 282 16.20 14.59 7.08
N ASP A 283 15.75 13.97 8.18
CA ASP A 283 14.49 14.28 8.85
C ASP A 283 14.46 15.72 9.40
N THR A 284 15.54 16.16 10.05
CA THR A 284 15.69 17.52 10.60
C THR A 284 15.66 18.58 9.50
N ILE A 285 16.37 18.37 8.39
CA ILE A 285 16.37 19.33 7.26
C ILE A 285 14.98 19.40 6.62
N SER A 286 14.27 18.28 6.53
CA SER A 286 12.92 18.19 5.96
C SER A 286 11.87 18.87 6.84
N LYS A 287 11.83 18.55 8.14
CA LYS A 287 10.93 19.20 9.12
C LYS A 287 11.18 20.70 9.27
N ASN A 288 12.45 21.14 9.20
CA ASN A 288 12.78 22.57 9.17
C ASN A 288 12.43 23.27 7.85
N SER A 289 12.13 22.52 6.78
CA SER A 289 11.71 23.08 5.48
C SER A 289 10.19 23.14 5.32
N PHE A 290 9.44 22.28 6.01
CA PHE A 290 7.98 22.18 5.96
C PHE A 290 7.39 22.03 7.38
N SER A 291 7.68 22.98 8.26
CA SER A 291 7.26 22.95 9.68
C SER A 291 5.74 23.11 9.90
N ASP A 292 5.01 23.41 8.83
CA ASP A 292 3.54 23.45 8.72
C ASP A 292 2.93 22.11 8.27
N THR A 293 3.74 21.09 7.97
CA THR A 293 3.31 19.77 7.46
C THR A 293 3.55 18.63 8.44
N GLN A 294 2.80 17.54 8.27
CA GLN A 294 3.19 16.26 8.81
C GLN A 294 4.21 15.59 7.87
N THR A 295 5.27 15.06 8.47
CA THR A 295 6.28 14.25 7.78
C THR A 295 6.27 12.84 8.33
N ASN A 296 6.43 11.84 7.46
CA ASN A 296 6.47 10.44 7.84
C ASN A 296 7.76 9.80 7.32
N ASN A 297 8.58 9.29 8.24
CA ASN A 297 9.88 8.71 7.94
C ASN A 297 9.77 7.18 8.02
N GLN A 298 9.82 6.51 6.87
CA GLN A 298 9.78 5.06 6.76
C GLN A 298 11.09 4.50 6.16
N ILE A 299 12.23 5.14 6.43
CA ILE A 299 13.55 4.72 5.91
C ILE A 299 14.03 3.45 6.66
N GLN A 300 13.68 2.27 6.13
CA GLN A 300 14.13 0.96 6.63
C GLN A 300 15.38 0.48 5.88
N GLU A 301 15.90 -0.71 6.20
CA GLU A 301 17.21 -1.18 5.70
C GLU A 301 17.31 -1.24 4.16
N ASN A 302 16.33 -1.89 3.52
CA ASN A 302 16.34 -2.23 2.07
C ASN A 302 15.11 -1.74 1.29
N ASN A 303 14.12 -1.17 1.98
CA ASN A 303 12.93 -0.56 1.39
C ASN A 303 12.46 0.59 2.29
N GLY A 304 11.80 1.59 1.73
CA GLY A 304 11.33 2.73 2.51
C GLY A 304 10.96 3.94 1.65
N CYS A 305 10.38 4.93 2.32
CA CYS A 305 10.08 6.25 1.76
C CYS A 305 10.24 7.33 2.83
N TYR A 306 10.26 8.59 2.41
CA TYR A 306 10.10 9.74 3.29
C TYR A 306 9.02 10.66 2.72
N GLN A 307 7.88 10.75 3.40
CA GLN A 307 6.67 11.43 2.93
C GLN A 307 6.50 12.80 3.60
N ILE A 308 6.01 13.77 2.83
CA ILE A 308 5.79 15.17 3.20
C ILE A 308 4.33 15.51 2.82
N PHE A 309 3.43 15.42 3.79
CA PHE A 309 1.99 15.51 3.58
C PHE A 309 1.53 16.97 3.46
N LEU A 310 0.63 17.24 2.51
CA LEU A 310 0.11 18.58 2.28
C LEU A 310 -1.11 18.86 3.19
N ASN A 311 -0.94 18.71 4.51
CA ASN A 311 -1.99 18.79 5.55
C ASN A 311 -2.89 20.03 5.51
N ASP A 312 -2.43 21.11 4.90
CA ASP A 312 -3.18 22.34 4.68
C ASP A 312 -4.03 22.33 3.39
N ILE A 313 -4.28 21.13 2.86
CA ILE A 313 -5.19 20.77 1.77
C ILE A 313 -6.01 19.54 2.24
N ASP A 314 -7.33 19.58 2.12
CA ASP A 314 -8.24 18.55 2.64
C ASP A 314 -8.34 17.30 1.71
N ARG A 315 -7.19 16.73 1.34
CA ARG A 315 -7.02 15.58 0.42
C ARG A 315 -5.77 14.79 0.79
N ASN A 316 -5.70 13.49 0.53
CA ASN A 316 -4.53 12.68 0.89
C ASN A 316 -3.43 12.75 -0.19
N ILE A 317 -2.77 13.92 -0.22
CA ILE A 317 -1.75 14.30 -1.20
C ILE A 317 -0.42 14.55 -0.47
N HIS A 318 0.65 13.93 -0.95
CA HIS A 318 1.98 14.10 -0.38
C HIS A 318 3.08 14.05 -1.44
N PHE A 319 4.18 14.75 -1.16
CA PHE A 319 5.44 14.53 -1.84
C PHE A 319 6.18 13.40 -1.12
N GLU A 320 6.76 12.44 -1.83
CA GLU A 320 7.61 11.41 -1.21
C GLU A 320 8.91 11.14 -1.96
N TRP A 321 9.98 10.96 -1.17
CA TRP A 321 11.20 10.33 -1.65
C TRP A 321 10.98 8.83 -1.72
N TYR A 322 10.96 8.24 -2.91
CA TYR A 322 10.71 6.81 -3.11
C TYR A 322 11.45 6.24 -4.34
N PRO A 323 12.20 5.13 -4.20
CA PRO A 323 12.54 4.42 -2.97
C PRO A 323 13.63 5.15 -2.16
N LEU A 324 13.52 5.11 -0.83
CA LEU A 324 14.51 5.66 0.10
C LEU A 324 14.72 4.74 1.32
N SER A 325 15.77 3.93 1.28
CA SER A 325 16.22 3.04 2.37
C SER A 325 17.54 3.51 3.01
N LYS A 326 17.92 2.92 4.15
CA LYS A 326 19.24 3.14 4.78
C LYS A 326 20.37 2.83 3.79
N ASN A 327 20.24 1.72 3.06
CA ASN A 327 21.21 1.34 2.02
C ASN A 327 21.34 2.42 0.93
N ASP A 328 20.25 3.10 0.55
CA ASP A 328 20.27 4.16 -0.47
C ASP A 328 20.97 5.43 0.01
N LEU A 329 20.80 5.82 1.28
CA LEU A 329 21.52 6.96 1.87
C LEU A 329 23.04 6.77 1.88
N PHE A 330 23.50 5.52 1.98
CA PHE A 330 24.91 5.16 2.08
C PHE A 330 25.57 4.77 0.75
N ASN A 331 24.80 4.26 -0.23
CA ASN A 331 25.36 3.72 -1.48
C ASN A 331 24.84 4.36 -2.78
N LYS A 332 23.71 5.09 -2.78
CA LYS A 332 23.21 5.82 -3.96
C LYS A 332 23.52 7.31 -3.86
N SER A 333 23.65 7.96 -5.01
CA SER A 333 23.82 9.42 -5.15
C SER A 333 22.68 10.09 -5.93
N HIS A 334 21.65 9.33 -6.27
CA HIS A 334 20.51 9.75 -7.07
C HIS A 334 19.24 9.35 -6.31
N TYR A 335 18.31 10.29 -6.15
CA TYR A 335 17.11 10.13 -5.33
C TYR A 335 15.89 10.67 -6.08
N ARG A 336 14.86 9.84 -6.20
CA ARG A 336 13.59 10.21 -6.81
C ARG A 336 12.65 10.87 -5.80
N MET A 337 12.12 12.02 -6.18
CA MET A 337 10.94 12.62 -5.57
C MET A 337 9.73 12.36 -6.48
N VAL A 338 8.59 12.00 -5.91
CA VAL A 338 7.28 11.93 -6.59
C VAL A 338 6.24 12.79 -5.88
N LEU A 339 5.25 13.29 -6.61
CA LEU A 339 3.99 13.76 -6.03
C LEU A 339 2.96 12.62 -6.14
N HIS A 340 2.52 12.10 -4.99
CA HIS A 340 1.68 10.90 -4.90
C HIS A 340 0.32 11.21 -4.26
N VAL A 341 -0.65 10.32 -4.48
CA VAL A 341 -1.97 10.36 -3.85
C VAL A 341 -2.49 8.98 -3.48
N GLU A 342 -3.08 8.89 -2.28
CA GLU A 342 -3.63 7.64 -1.76
C GLU A 342 -5.15 7.59 -1.98
N GLY A 343 -5.61 6.56 -2.71
CA GLY A 343 -7.04 6.31 -2.96
C GLY A 343 -7.55 6.81 -4.31
N ASP A 344 -8.63 6.17 -4.81
CA ASP A 344 -9.09 6.37 -6.20
C ASP A 344 -9.74 7.73 -6.45
N THR A 345 -10.35 8.35 -5.44
CA THR A 345 -10.90 9.71 -5.52
C THR A 345 -9.78 10.74 -5.76
N ASP A 346 -8.64 10.59 -5.09
CA ASP A 346 -7.55 11.57 -5.18
C ASP A 346 -6.68 11.39 -6.44
N LYS A 347 -6.70 10.22 -7.08
CA LYS A 347 -6.19 10.05 -8.45
C LYS A 347 -6.92 10.93 -9.47
N LEU A 348 -8.22 11.15 -9.29
CA LEU A 348 -8.96 12.11 -10.13
C LEU A 348 -8.59 13.57 -9.80
N ASN A 349 -8.29 13.86 -8.54
CA ASN A 349 -7.79 15.17 -8.13
C ASN A 349 -6.39 15.46 -8.72
N MET A 350 -5.51 14.45 -8.86
CA MET A 350 -4.25 14.59 -9.63
C MET A 350 -4.47 14.74 -11.13
N LEU A 351 -5.44 14.02 -11.72
CA LEU A 351 -5.84 14.23 -13.13
C LEU A 351 -6.29 15.67 -13.43
N LYS A 352 -6.87 16.40 -12.45
CA LYS A 352 -7.10 17.84 -12.59
C LYS A 352 -5.80 18.64 -12.48
N LEU A 353 -5.01 18.41 -11.42
CA LEU A 353 -3.80 19.17 -11.14
C LEU A 353 -2.82 19.12 -12.33
N ALA A 354 -2.60 17.93 -12.89
CA ALA A 354 -1.76 17.70 -14.07
C ALA A 354 -2.32 18.33 -15.38
N ARG A 355 -3.53 18.89 -15.36
CA ARG A 355 -4.14 19.66 -16.46
C ARG A 355 -4.15 21.17 -16.24
N ILE A 356 -3.71 21.67 -15.09
CA ILE A 356 -3.60 23.11 -14.84
C ILE A 356 -2.30 23.63 -15.45
N ASP A 357 -2.40 24.53 -16.43
CA ASP A 357 -1.24 25.07 -17.13
C ASP A 357 -0.23 25.75 -16.19
N GLU A 358 -0.69 26.46 -15.14
CA GLU A 358 0.19 27.02 -14.10
C GLU A 358 1.04 25.94 -13.41
N PHE A 359 0.44 24.80 -13.09
CA PHE A 359 1.13 23.68 -12.45
C PHE A 359 2.07 22.97 -13.43
N ARG A 360 1.57 22.65 -14.64
CA ARG A 360 2.35 22.02 -15.71
C ARG A 360 3.59 22.83 -16.06
N ASN A 361 3.40 24.09 -16.46
CA ASN A 361 4.48 24.97 -16.88
C ASN A 361 5.52 25.14 -15.77
N LYS A 362 5.11 25.14 -14.49
CA LYS A 362 6.03 25.26 -13.35
C LYS A 362 6.71 23.94 -12.97
N ALA A 363 6.08 22.80 -13.20
CA ALA A 363 6.72 21.49 -13.09
C ALA A 363 7.76 21.30 -14.21
N GLU A 364 7.40 21.66 -15.45
CA GLU A 364 8.27 21.63 -16.62
C GLU A 364 9.45 22.63 -16.49
N GLU A 365 9.24 23.83 -15.93
CA GLU A 365 10.32 24.79 -15.58
C GLU A 365 11.32 24.23 -14.56
N TYR A 366 10.88 23.29 -13.72
CA TYR A 366 11.70 22.62 -12.70
C TYR A 366 12.13 21.21 -13.11
N ASP A 367 12.15 20.85 -14.39
CA ASP A 367 12.57 19.51 -14.89
C ASP A 367 11.79 18.32 -14.28
N PHE A 368 10.56 18.51 -13.81
CA PHE A 368 9.69 17.41 -13.38
C PHE A 368 9.03 16.75 -14.59
N PHE A 369 9.09 15.41 -14.63
CA PHE A 369 8.40 14.61 -15.64
C PHE A 369 6.92 14.43 -15.29
N LEU A 370 6.05 14.54 -16.29
CA LEU A 370 4.60 14.36 -16.20
C LEU A 370 4.21 13.00 -16.82
N PRO A 371 4.13 11.90 -16.06
CA PRO A 371 3.85 10.56 -16.58
C PRO A 371 2.39 10.32 -17.04
N PHE A 372 1.55 11.36 -17.00
CA PHE A 372 0.10 11.22 -17.19
C PHE A 372 -0.38 11.05 -18.63
N ASP A 373 0.47 11.30 -19.64
CA ASP A 373 0.13 11.09 -21.06
C ASP A 373 -0.04 9.60 -21.44
N GLU A 374 0.50 8.66 -20.67
CA GLU A 374 0.38 7.20 -20.94
C GLU A 374 -0.65 6.47 -20.03
N GLY A 375 -1.38 7.22 -19.20
CA GLY A 375 -2.67 6.76 -18.63
C GLY A 375 -2.64 5.66 -17.57
N ARG A 376 -1.48 5.31 -16.97
CA ARG A 376 -1.37 4.32 -15.87
C ARG A 376 -0.42 4.70 -14.72
N GLY A 377 -0.19 5.98 -14.50
CA GLY A 377 0.55 6.48 -13.33
C GLY A 377 -0.32 6.59 -12.07
N VAL A 378 0.28 6.37 -10.90
CA VAL A 378 -0.23 6.86 -9.60
C VAL A 378 0.47 8.16 -9.17
N ASP A 379 1.68 8.39 -9.68
CA ASP A 379 2.46 9.61 -9.46
C ASP A 379 2.00 10.71 -10.43
N ALA A 380 1.75 11.92 -9.93
CA ALA A 380 1.33 13.07 -10.74
C ALA A 380 2.49 13.73 -11.49
N ILE A 381 3.63 13.85 -10.81
CA ILE A 381 4.93 14.29 -11.34
C ILE A 381 6.05 13.56 -10.60
N PHE A 382 7.21 13.40 -11.24
CA PHE A 382 8.44 12.97 -10.56
C PHE A 382 9.68 13.69 -11.06
N LYS A 383 10.72 13.74 -10.22
CA LYS A 383 12.05 14.26 -10.55
C LYS A 383 13.15 13.42 -9.89
N GLU A 384 14.22 13.18 -10.62
CA GLU A 384 15.45 12.57 -10.12
C GLU A 384 16.43 13.67 -9.69
N TYR A 385 16.90 13.62 -8.45
CA TYR A 385 17.87 14.58 -7.91
C TYR A 385 19.22 13.90 -7.64
N SER A 386 20.28 14.39 -8.28
CA SER A 386 21.66 13.97 -8.04
C SER A 386 22.31 14.79 -6.92
N THR A 387 23.05 14.14 -6.03
CA THR A 387 23.85 14.82 -5.00
C THR A 387 25.06 15.56 -5.58
N PRO A 388 25.60 16.57 -4.86
CA PRO A 388 26.85 17.21 -5.25
C PRO A 388 27.97 16.19 -5.48
N ASN A 389 28.64 16.27 -6.64
CA ASN A 389 29.70 15.36 -7.09
C ASN A 389 29.29 13.87 -7.25
N ASN A 390 27.99 13.55 -7.29
CA ASN A 390 27.47 12.18 -7.43
C ASN A 390 27.96 11.18 -6.35
N ILE A 391 28.26 11.65 -5.13
CA ILE A 391 28.62 10.81 -3.98
C ILE A 391 27.41 10.55 -3.05
N PRO A 392 27.37 9.45 -2.26
CA PRO A 392 26.20 9.16 -1.44
C PRO A 392 25.86 10.24 -0.40
N PHE A 393 24.59 10.36 -0.02
CA PHE A 393 24.15 11.39 0.93
C PHE A 393 24.88 11.30 2.28
N ALA A 394 25.17 10.09 2.76
CA ALA A 394 25.98 9.86 3.96
C ALA A 394 27.42 10.41 3.83
N ALA A 395 27.98 10.45 2.62
CA ALA A 395 29.33 10.94 2.33
C ALA A 395 29.40 12.48 2.14
N LEU A 396 28.26 13.16 1.99
CA LEU A 396 28.20 14.62 2.06
C LEU A 396 28.42 15.09 3.52
N ASP A 397 29.05 16.25 3.70
CA ASP A 397 29.02 16.97 4.99
C ASP A 397 27.65 17.62 5.26
N GLU A 398 27.43 18.03 6.51
CA GLU A 398 26.17 18.64 6.98
C GLU A 398 25.76 19.88 6.16
N SER A 399 26.72 20.72 5.73
CA SER A 399 26.44 21.92 4.92
C SER A 399 25.94 21.52 3.53
N ASN A 400 26.55 20.52 2.92
CA ASN A 400 26.18 20.05 1.59
C ASN A 400 24.91 19.17 1.59
N ARG A 401 24.65 18.38 2.63
CA ARG A 401 23.33 17.75 2.88
C ARG A 401 22.22 18.81 2.98
N THR A 402 22.46 19.84 3.79
CA THR A 402 21.51 20.94 4.02
C THR A 402 21.22 21.71 2.74
N LYS A 403 22.24 22.01 1.92
CA LYS A 403 22.06 22.66 0.61
C LYS A 403 21.25 21.77 -0.34
N PHE A 404 21.65 20.51 -0.50
CA PHE A 404 21.01 19.57 -1.42
C PHE A 404 19.51 19.43 -1.16
N LEU A 405 19.12 19.08 0.06
CA LEU A 405 17.70 18.93 0.39
C LEU A 405 16.94 20.26 0.29
N LYS A 406 17.52 21.39 0.73
CA LYS A 406 16.86 22.70 0.58
C LYS A 406 16.64 23.10 -0.89
N SER A 407 17.59 22.86 -1.79
CA SER A 407 17.36 23.14 -3.23
C SER A 407 16.20 22.33 -3.81
N CYS A 408 16.06 21.05 -3.44
CA CYS A 408 14.90 20.24 -3.83
C CYS A 408 13.60 20.80 -3.22
N TYR A 409 13.66 21.27 -1.98
CA TYR A 409 12.48 21.70 -1.23
C TYR A 409 11.96 23.10 -1.57
N GLU A 410 12.75 24.02 -2.13
CA GLU A 410 12.20 25.29 -2.65
C GLU A 410 11.37 25.10 -3.93
N GLU A 411 11.72 24.14 -4.79
CA GLU A 411 10.88 23.73 -5.94
C GLU A 411 9.54 23.17 -5.44
N ILE A 412 9.58 22.24 -4.47
CA ILE A 412 8.40 21.61 -3.88
C ILE A 412 7.50 22.62 -3.13
N LYS A 413 8.06 23.60 -2.40
CA LYS A 413 7.27 24.68 -1.78
C LYS A 413 6.52 25.50 -2.82
N THR A 414 7.17 25.80 -3.94
CA THR A 414 6.56 26.57 -5.04
C THR A 414 5.40 25.79 -5.66
N LEU A 415 5.59 24.49 -5.90
CA LEU A 415 4.53 23.59 -6.37
C LEU A 415 3.40 23.46 -5.33
N LYS A 416 3.70 23.22 -4.04
CA LYS A 416 2.71 23.22 -2.93
C LYS A 416 1.84 24.49 -2.96
N GLY A 417 2.44 25.65 -3.19
CA GLY A 417 1.72 26.91 -3.29
C GLY A 417 0.70 26.94 -4.43
N ILE A 418 1.02 26.38 -5.59
CA ILE A 418 0.09 26.22 -6.73
C ILE A 418 -0.99 25.20 -6.37
N ILE A 419 -0.60 23.99 -5.96
CA ILE A 419 -1.49 22.87 -5.60
C ILE A 419 -2.57 23.34 -4.61
N LYS A 420 -2.18 24.09 -3.58
CA LYS A 420 -3.11 24.66 -2.59
C LYS A 420 -4.11 25.66 -3.19
N ARG A 421 -3.65 26.61 -4.02
CA ARG A 421 -4.53 27.57 -4.70
C ARG A 421 -5.53 26.86 -5.61
N THR A 422 -5.04 25.87 -6.36
CA THR A 422 -5.85 25.02 -7.24
C THR A 422 -6.96 24.30 -6.46
N PHE A 423 -6.64 23.62 -5.36
CA PHE A 423 -7.66 22.91 -4.57
C PHE A 423 -8.61 23.84 -3.81
N HIS A 424 -8.14 24.97 -3.28
CA HIS A 424 -9.03 25.99 -2.70
C HIS A 424 -10.06 26.49 -3.72
N LYS A 425 -9.64 26.81 -4.96
CA LYS A 425 -10.54 27.23 -6.04
C LYS A 425 -11.56 26.13 -6.37
N PHE A 426 -11.11 24.89 -6.50
CA PHE A 426 -11.99 23.74 -6.72
C PHE A 426 -13.00 23.52 -5.59
N ASP A 427 -12.62 23.74 -4.33
CA ASP A 427 -13.55 23.61 -3.20
C ASP A 427 -14.58 24.75 -3.16
N ASP A 428 -14.25 25.95 -3.62
CA ASP A 428 -15.24 27.03 -3.78
C ASP A 428 -16.16 26.82 -5.00
N GLU A 429 -15.64 26.33 -6.13
CA GLU A 429 -16.43 25.89 -7.28
C GLU A 429 -17.39 24.74 -6.89
N ASN A 430 -16.90 23.72 -6.17
CA ASN A 430 -17.70 22.62 -5.61
C ASN A 430 -18.87 23.14 -4.74
N LYS A 431 -18.63 24.12 -3.85
CA LYS A 431 -19.68 24.71 -2.98
C LYS A 431 -20.78 25.37 -3.82
N ILE A 432 -20.37 26.16 -4.81
CA ILE A 432 -21.28 26.89 -5.70
C ILE A 432 -22.09 25.94 -6.59
N ILE A 433 -21.47 24.90 -7.16
CA ILE A 433 -22.17 23.88 -7.95
C ILE A 433 -23.20 23.12 -7.09
N ASN A 434 -22.87 22.82 -5.84
CA ASN A 434 -23.83 22.21 -4.89
C ASN A 434 -25.00 23.16 -4.54
N GLU A 435 -24.74 24.46 -4.38
CA GLU A 435 -25.79 25.47 -4.17
C GLU A 435 -26.72 25.60 -5.39
N LEU A 436 -26.13 25.65 -6.59
CA LEU A 436 -26.85 25.73 -7.87
C LEU A 436 -27.67 24.46 -8.11
N CYS A 437 -27.12 23.28 -7.83
CA CYS A 437 -27.81 21.99 -7.95
C CYS A 437 -29.06 21.92 -7.08
N ARG A 438 -28.98 22.31 -5.80
CA ARG A 438 -30.16 22.42 -4.93
C ARG A 438 -31.17 23.44 -5.46
N SER A 439 -30.69 24.63 -5.85
CA SER A 439 -31.55 25.70 -6.38
C SER A 439 -32.33 25.26 -7.63
N LEU A 440 -31.74 24.42 -8.49
CA LEU A 440 -32.41 23.88 -9.67
C LEU A 440 -33.27 22.65 -9.36
N GLN A 441 -32.88 21.75 -8.45
CA GLN A 441 -33.75 20.66 -7.95
C GLN A 441 -35.06 21.22 -7.36
N GLU A 442 -34.95 22.19 -6.45
CA GLU A 442 -36.08 22.86 -5.81
C GLU A 442 -37.00 23.59 -6.81
N PHE A 443 -36.45 24.14 -7.89
CA PHE A 443 -37.25 24.83 -8.91
C PHE A 443 -37.90 23.87 -9.92
N THR A 444 -37.16 22.87 -10.41
CA THR A 444 -37.55 22.07 -11.59
C THR A 444 -38.39 20.82 -11.29
N ASP A 445 -38.41 20.40 -10.02
CA ASP A 445 -38.90 19.09 -9.56
C ASP A 445 -38.27 17.93 -10.37
N TYR A 446 -36.94 18.01 -10.56
CA TYR A 446 -36.20 17.11 -11.44
C TYR A 446 -34.78 16.81 -10.93
N GLN A 447 -34.23 15.66 -11.33
CA GLN A 447 -32.92 15.23 -10.89
C GLN A 447 -31.79 15.98 -11.61
N TRP A 448 -31.35 17.09 -11.01
CA TRP A 448 -30.00 17.60 -11.23
C TRP A 448 -29.01 16.84 -10.35
N ARG A 449 -27.78 16.73 -10.82
CA ARG A 449 -26.65 16.09 -10.15
C ARG A 449 -25.37 16.84 -10.50
N TYR A 450 -24.30 16.58 -9.76
CA TYR A 450 -22.96 17.00 -10.13
C TYR A 450 -22.20 15.82 -10.74
N TRP A 451 -21.32 16.05 -11.71
CA TRP A 451 -20.53 14.99 -12.36
C TRP A 451 -19.02 15.15 -12.11
N PRO A 452 -18.28 14.06 -11.80
CA PRO A 452 -18.77 12.73 -11.42
C PRO A 452 -19.45 12.75 -10.04
N GLU A 453 -20.27 11.73 -9.79
CA GLU A 453 -21.15 11.59 -8.60
C GLU A 453 -20.39 11.21 -7.30
N ASN A 454 -19.14 11.66 -7.17
CA ASN A 454 -18.31 11.49 -5.98
C ASN A 454 -18.36 12.78 -5.15
N ASN A 455 -18.80 12.70 -3.89
CA ASN A 455 -19.26 13.85 -3.06
C ASN A 455 -18.34 15.09 -2.95
N ASN A 456 -17.03 14.97 -3.17
CA ASN A 456 -16.06 16.09 -3.08
C ASN A 456 -15.48 16.52 -4.44
N CYS A 457 -16.07 16.05 -5.57
CA CYS A 457 -15.42 16.09 -6.89
C CYS A 457 -16.34 16.51 -8.06
N GLY A 458 -17.48 17.16 -7.87
CA GLY A 458 -18.34 17.61 -8.98
C GLY A 458 -17.77 18.78 -9.80
N TRP A 459 -17.42 18.55 -11.07
CA TRP A 459 -16.92 19.58 -12.03
C TRP A 459 -18.06 20.30 -12.74
N ASP A 460 -19.09 19.54 -13.12
CA ASP A 460 -20.19 20.00 -13.96
C ASP A 460 -21.52 19.77 -13.22
N ILE A 461 -22.43 20.74 -13.30
CA ILE A 461 -23.84 20.50 -13.02
C ILE A 461 -24.47 19.83 -14.24
N VAL A 462 -25.18 18.73 -14.01
CA VAL A 462 -25.72 17.86 -15.07
C VAL A 462 -27.16 17.47 -14.76
N THR A 463 -28.02 17.50 -15.77
CA THR A 463 -29.29 16.76 -15.77
C THR A 463 -29.51 16.10 -17.13
N ASP A 464 -30.20 14.96 -17.17
CA ASP A 464 -30.40 14.18 -18.39
C ASP A 464 -31.81 13.60 -18.53
N PHE A 465 -32.30 13.64 -19.76
CA PHE A 465 -33.61 13.19 -20.22
C PHE A 465 -33.46 11.95 -21.10
N ASN A 466 -34.54 11.19 -21.29
CA ASN A 466 -34.63 10.05 -22.22
C ASN A 466 -33.44 9.05 -22.08
N LYS A 467 -33.02 8.83 -20.83
CA LYS A 467 -31.75 8.21 -20.42
C LYS A 467 -31.53 6.80 -20.97
N ASP A 468 -32.60 6.03 -21.11
CA ASP A 468 -32.59 4.64 -21.59
C ASP A 468 -32.94 4.52 -23.10
N THR A 469 -33.25 5.64 -23.77
CA THR A 469 -33.57 5.71 -25.20
C THR A 469 -32.61 6.64 -25.94
N HIS A 470 -32.97 7.92 -26.10
CA HIS A 470 -32.24 8.93 -26.88
C HIS A 470 -31.70 10.00 -25.94
N ARG A 471 -30.60 9.68 -25.26
CA ARG A 471 -30.14 10.38 -24.06
C ARG A 471 -29.49 11.73 -24.39
N ILE A 472 -30.19 12.79 -24.02
CA ILE A 472 -29.76 14.19 -24.13
C ILE A 472 -29.85 14.87 -22.76
N GLY A 473 -29.02 15.88 -22.52
CA GLY A 473 -28.99 16.57 -21.22
C GLY A 473 -28.47 17.99 -21.31
N ILE A 474 -28.43 18.64 -20.14
CA ILE A 474 -27.83 19.95 -19.93
C ILE A 474 -26.61 19.74 -19.03
N GLU A 475 -25.45 20.24 -19.46
CA GLU A 475 -24.20 20.26 -18.69
C GLU A 475 -23.76 21.71 -18.49
N GLY A 476 -23.06 22.04 -17.39
CA GLY A 476 -22.51 23.38 -17.19
C GLY A 476 -21.51 23.47 -16.05
N SER A 477 -20.52 24.35 -16.21
CA SER A 477 -19.37 24.45 -15.32
C SER A 477 -18.67 25.80 -15.40
N PHE A 478 -17.82 26.09 -14.41
CA PHE A 478 -16.99 27.29 -14.39
C PHE A 478 -15.73 27.09 -15.24
N ALA A 479 -15.40 28.13 -16.00
CA ALA A 479 -14.18 28.23 -16.78
C ALA A 479 -13.48 29.57 -16.53
N VAL A 480 -12.25 29.68 -17.02
CA VAL A 480 -11.53 30.95 -17.16
C VAL A 480 -11.37 31.25 -18.64
N ASN A 481 -11.57 32.50 -19.05
CA ASN A 481 -11.40 32.93 -20.45
C ASN A 481 -10.04 33.59 -20.70
N ALA A 482 -9.80 33.98 -21.95
CA ALA A 482 -8.53 34.57 -22.39
C ALA A 482 -8.19 35.90 -21.70
N ASP A 483 -9.18 36.63 -21.17
CA ASP A 483 -8.99 37.85 -20.39
C ASP A 483 -8.75 37.57 -18.88
N GLY A 484 -8.64 36.30 -18.49
CA GLY A 484 -8.41 35.86 -17.11
C GLY A 484 -9.66 35.87 -16.23
N LYS A 485 -10.85 36.15 -16.78
CA LYS A 485 -12.10 36.25 -16.00
C LYS A 485 -12.77 34.90 -15.83
N ILE A 486 -13.45 34.71 -14.70
CA ILE A 486 -14.29 33.54 -14.45
C ILE A 486 -15.63 33.72 -15.19
N GLU A 487 -16.06 32.64 -15.83
CA GLU A 487 -17.32 32.57 -16.56
C GLU A 487 -18.00 31.22 -16.33
N PHE A 488 -19.33 31.21 -16.36
CA PHE A 488 -20.13 29.99 -16.34
C PHE A 488 -20.53 29.61 -17.77
N ARG A 489 -20.11 28.43 -18.21
CA ARG A 489 -20.47 27.85 -19.51
C ARG A 489 -21.56 26.80 -19.33
N SER A 490 -22.40 26.62 -20.33
CA SER A 490 -23.39 25.55 -20.36
C SER A 490 -23.60 25.02 -21.77
N TYR A 491 -24.07 23.78 -21.86
CA TYR A 491 -24.12 22.99 -23.08
C TYR A 491 -25.40 22.15 -23.10
N ILE A 492 -25.98 21.97 -24.29
CA ILE A 492 -26.90 20.85 -24.54
C ILE A 492 -26.07 19.73 -25.14
N THR A 493 -26.02 18.57 -24.46
CA THR A 493 -25.08 17.49 -24.76
C THR A 493 -25.78 16.16 -24.96
N VAL A 494 -25.33 15.40 -25.96
CA VAL A 494 -25.60 13.96 -26.09
C VAL A 494 -24.31 13.16 -25.86
N TRP A 495 -24.46 11.98 -25.25
CA TRP A 495 -23.34 11.08 -24.97
C TRP A 495 -23.10 10.00 -26.04
N ARG A 496 -23.94 9.99 -27.08
CA ARG A 496 -23.75 9.23 -28.33
C ARG A 496 -24.09 10.14 -29.50
N SER A 497 -23.26 10.13 -30.54
CA SER A 497 -23.39 11.04 -31.68
C SER A 497 -24.66 10.80 -32.49
N GLN A 498 -25.13 9.55 -32.54
CA GLN A 498 -26.42 9.14 -33.14
C GLN A 498 -27.65 9.75 -32.45
N ASP A 499 -27.58 10.07 -31.16
CA ASP A 499 -28.74 10.60 -30.42
C ASP A 499 -28.90 12.11 -30.69
N TRP A 500 -27.91 12.77 -31.30
CA TRP A 500 -27.95 14.18 -31.71
C TRP A 500 -28.98 14.43 -32.83
N ASP A 501 -28.92 13.60 -33.87
CA ASP A 501 -29.64 13.81 -35.13
C ASP A 501 -31.18 13.78 -34.96
N ILE A 502 -31.65 13.23 -33.84
CA ILE A 502 -33.05 13.14 -33.42
C ILE A 502 -33.60 14.49 -32.90
N TYR A 503 -32.75 15.29 -32.24
CA TYR A 503 -33.11 16.59 -31.68
C TYR A 503 -32.62 17.77 -32.55
N GLU A 504 -31.80 17.50 -33.57
CA GLU A 504 -31.02 18.52 -34.25
C GLU A 504 -31.86 19.62 -34.91
N GLU A 505 -32.97 19.29 -35.56
CA GLU A 505 -33.81 20.30 -36.24
C GLU A 505 -34.45 21.28 -35.23
N ASN A 506 -35.00 20.77 -34.13
CA ASN A 506 -35.59 21.61 -33.08
C ASN A 506 -34.53 22.48 -32.38
N LEU A 507 -33.33 21.93 -32.13
CA LEU A 507 -32.22 22.68 -31.53
C LEU A 507 -31.69 23.76 -32.49
N LYS A 508 -31.66 23.51 -33.80
CA LYS A 508 -31.36 24.50 -34.83
C LYS A 508 -32.43 25.61 -34.91
N GLU A 509 -33.71 25.29 -34.76
CA GLU A 509 -34.80 26.28 -34.74
C GLU A 509 -34.73 27.16 -33.47
N LYS A 510 -34.45 26.57 -32.30
CA LYS A 510 -34.35 27.28 -31.02
C LYS A 510 -33.09 28.13 -30.90
N TYR A 511 -31.95 27.64 -31.40
CA TYR A 511 -30.63 28.26 -31.25
C TYR A 511 -29.92 28.49 -32.61
N PRO A 512 -30.53 29.19 -33.59
CA PRO A 512 -30.07 29.24 -34.97
C PRO A 512 -28.70 29.93 -35.16
N ASN A 513 -28.32 30.81 -34.23
CA ASN A 513 -27.02 31.49 -34.23
C ASN A 513 -25.91 30.68 -33.54
N LEU A 514 -26.26 29.61 -32.80
CA LEU A 514 -25.31 28.79 -32.04
C LEU A 514 -25.13 27.39 -32.65
N SER A 515 -26.05 26.94 -33.50
CA SER A 515 -25.95 25.64 -34.19
C SER A 515 -24.77 25.52 -35.16
N GLN A 516 -24.04 26.60 -35.44
CA GLN A 516 -22.77 26.58 -36.17
C GLN A 516 -21.56 26.27 -35.26
N LEU A 517 -21.77 26.23 -33.94
CA LEU A 517 -20.75 26.04 -32.90
C LEU A 517 -20.80 24.64 -32.27
N ILE A 518 -21.52 23.68 -32.87
CA ILE A 518 -21.66 22.32 -32.33
C ILE A 518 -20.29 21.63 -32.32
N GLU A 519 -19.78 21.31 -31.13
CA GLU A 519 -18.52 20.61 -30.94
C GLU A 519 -18.77 19.10 -30.90
N LYS A 520 -18.21 18.34 -31.86
CA LYS A 520 -18.24 16.86 -31.84
C LYS A 520 -16.89 16.31 -31.34
N LYS A 521 -16.91 15.59 -30.21
CA LYS A 521 -15.72 15.09 -29.50
C LYS A 521 -15.83 13.57 -29.28
N GLY A 522 -15.22 12.80 -30.17
CA GLY A 522 -15.43 11.35 -30.20
C GLY A 522 -16.89 11.02 -30.51
N ASP A 523 -17.56 10.29 -29.62
CA ASP A 523 -18.99 9.98 -29.73
C ASP A 523 -19.90 10.97 -28.96
N ARG A 524 -19.37 12.09 -28.44
CA ARG A 524 -20.19 13.17 -27.85
C ARG A 524 -20.43 14.28 -28.86
N ALA A 525 -21.58 14.94 -28.75
CA ALA A 525 -21.86 16.21 -29.42
C ALA A 525 -22.42 17.21 -28.41
N ASP A 526 -21.81 18.40 -28.36
CA ASP A 526 -22.10 19.48 -27.43
C ASP A 526 -22.54 20.73 -28.22
N LEU A 527 -23.70 21.29 -27.93
CA LEU A 527 -24.13 22.63 -28.40
C LEU A 527 -23.85 23.66 -27.29
N PRO A 528 -22.84 24.54 -27.44
CA PRO A 528 -22.56 25.59 -26.46
C PRO A 528 -23.69 26.62 -26.43
N LEU A 529 -24.15 26.92 -25.21
CA LEU A 529 -25.12 27.96 -24.90
C LEU A 529 -24.41 29.29 -24.56
N PRO A 530 -25.11 30.42 -24.49
CA PRO A 530 -24.51 31.71 -24.14
C PRO A 530 -23.79 31.68 -22.78
N THR A 531 -22.49 31.98 -22.80
CA THR A 531 -21.63 32.06 -21.62
C THR A 531 -21.96 33.27 -20.74
N ILE A 532 -22.00 33.07 -19.43
CA ILE A 532 -22.27 34.13 -18.44
C ILE A 532 -20.97 34.50 -17.73
N ILE A 533 -20.47 35.71 -17.96
CA ILE A 533 -19.29 36.24 -17.25
C ILE A 533 -19.65 36.47 -15.78
N ILE A 534 -18.89 35.83 -14.88
CA ILE A 534 -19.07 35.97 -13.43
C ILE A 534 -18.38 37.24 -12.95
N GLY A 535 -17.06 37.30 -13.12
CA GLY A 535 -16.22 38.39 -12.64
C GLY A 535 -14.74 38.04 -12.71
N ASP A 536 -13.91 38.79 -11.98
CA ASP A 536 -12.47 38.51 -11.89
C ASP A 536 -12.18 37.35 -10.92
N ASP A 537 -13.11 37.07 -9.98
CA ASP A 537 -13.12 35.90 -9.11
C ASP A 537 -14.56 35.43 -8.77
N LEU A 538 -14.70 34.46 -7.87
CA LEU A 538 -16.00 33.89 -7.48
C LEU A 538 -16.79 34.74 -6.46
N THR A 539 -16.26 35.83 -5.91
CA THR A 539 -17.04 36.68 -4.98
C THR A 539 -18.24 37.33 -5.69
N PHE A 540 -18.08 37.64 -6.98
CA PHE A 540 -19.13 38.11 -7.88
C PHE A 540 -20.23 37.07 -8.15
N TRP A 541 -20.09 35.80 -7.73
CA TRP A 541 -21.14 34.78 -7.88
C TRP A 541 -22.49 35.25 -7.34
N SER A 542 -22.50 35.92 -6.19
CA SER A 542 -23.73 36.43 -5.56
C SER A 542 -24.53 37.39 -6.44
N GLU A 543 -23.86 38.19 -7.28
CA GLU A 543 -24.49 39.11 -8.24
C GLU A 543 -24.97 38.43 -9.54
N LYS A 544 -24.49 37.20 -9.80
CA LYS A 544 -24.65 36.50 -11.09
C LYS A 544 -25.45 35.22 -10.99
N LYS A 545 -25.64 34.69 -9.77
CA LYS A 545 -26.40 33.47 -9.47
C LYS A 545 -27.78 33.47 -10.13
N GLU A 546 -28.53 34.57 -10.01
CA GLU A 546 -29.87 34.66 -10.59
C GLU A 546 -29.86 34.57 -12.13
N CYS A 547 -28.87 35.18 -12.80
CA CYS A 547 -28.70 35.05 -14.25
C CYS A 547 -28.41 33.61 -14.67
N VAL A 548 -27.53 32.91 -13.94
CA VAL A 548 -27.18 31.50 -14.22
C VAL A 548 -28.35 30.56 -13.95
N VAL A 549 -29.07 30.76 -12.84
CA VAL A 549 -30.28 29.99 -12.49
C VAL A 549 -31.36 30.18 -13.56
N ASN A 550 -31.67 31.41 -13.96
CA ASN A 550 -32.70 31.68 -14.96
C ASN A 550 -32.33 31.14 -16.35
N HIS A 551 -31.06 31.26 -16.77
CA HIS A 551 -30.57 30.69 -18.03
C HIS A 551 -30.68 29.16 -18.08
N LEU A 552 -30.23 28.46 -17.04
CA LEU A 552 -30.36 27.00 -16.95
C LEU A 552 -31.82 26.54 -16.86
N LYS A 553 -32.68 27.32 -16.19
CA LYS A 553 -34.13 27.11 -16.10
C LYS A 553 -34.84 27.27 -17.46
N GLU A 554 -34.56 28.32 -18.21
CA GLU A 554 -35.15 28.54 -19.54
C GLU A 554 -34.72 27.44 -20.53
N THR A 555 -33.47 26.98 -20.42
CA THR A 555 -32.96 25.82 -21.15
C THR A 555 -33.69 24.54 -20.71
N PHE A 556 -33.86 24.33 -19.41
CA PHE A 556 -34.50 23.15 -18.84
C PHE A 556 -35.96 22.99 -19.24
N GLU A 557 -36.80 24.03 -19.12
CA GLU A 557 -38.22 23.92 -19.49
C GLU A 557 -38.38 23.65 -20.99
N TYR A 558 -37.54 24.25 -21.84
CA TYR A 558 -37.50 23.94 -23.27
C TYR A 558 -37.07 22.48 -23.53
N MET A 559 -36.02 21.99 -22.86
CA MET A 559 -35.57 20.61 -23.00
C MET A 559 -36.60 19.59 -22.49
N LYS A 560 -37.32 19.90 -21.40
CA LYS A 560 -38.40 19.10 -20.82
C LYS A 560 -39.62 19.02 -21.74
N GLN A 561 -39.95 20.11 -22.44
CA GLN A 561 -40.95 20.08 -23.51
C GLN A 561 -40.46 19.22 -24.68
N LEU A 562 -39.31 19.56 -25.27
CA LEU A 562 -38.75 18.88 -26.45
C LEU A 562 -38.63 17.36 -26.26
N THR A 563 -38.12 16.93 -25.11
CA THR A 563 -37.91 15.50 -24.82
C THR A 563 -39.21 14.76 -24.49
N SER A 564 -40.29 15.46 -24.13
CA SER A 564 -41.62 14.85 -23.96
C SER A 564 -42.47 14.83 -25.24
N GLU A 565 -42.09 15.60 -26.27
CA GLU A 565 -42.65 15.51 -27.62
C GLU A 565 -41.98 14.43 -28.50
N ILE A 566 -40.77 13.96 -28.11
CA ILE A 566 -39.92 13.03 -28.87
C ILE A 566 -39.72 11.66 -28.18
N GLY A 567 -39.87 11.59 -26.84
CA GLY A 567 -39.46 10.45 -25.99
C GLY A 567 -40.42 9.26 -25.91
#